data_AF-A0A453E6R6-F1
#
_entry.id   AF-A0A453E6R6-F1
#
_cell.length_a   1.000
_cell.length_b   1.000
_cell.length_c   1.000
_cell.angle_alpha   90.00
_cell.angle_beta   90.00
_cell.angle_gamma   90.00
#
_symmetry.space_group_name_H-M   'P 1'
#
loop_
_entity.id
_entity.type
_entity.pdbx_description
1 polymer ?
#
loop_
_entity_poly.entity_id
_entity_poly.type
_entity_poly.pdbx_seq_one_letter_code
_entity_poly.pdbx_strand_id
1 'polypeptide(L)'
;MPHCYTALEELIYTFGGPWLFGLLLSGLLILLALVLSVARMKFAGTDELPGPAPTQQGSQIDHSFPFLESLNEVLETNRAEESHGHVHRMYFMGPNTFSEPWHLPHTPAEQITEIVYEDAFNRFVDEINTLAAYQWWEGSIYSILCILAYPLAWSWQQWRRRKKLQRLREFVRSEYDHSCLRSCRSRALYEGLKVTATPDLMLGYLDFFLGGDEKRPDLPPRLRQRFPMSLIFGGDGSYMAPFSLHSDSVLTSLMSQAVQPWIWHRLVAGLNAQLRLVRRGNLKATFLPVLNWLETHADPALGVNGVRVDLAWFQATALGYCQLGLVVYTVEGEPVTAELDGSPRIKIEQHSLVQDMLADAQLSRSRIKDVFMRKRITGGILDSTTLRTLIDRRDFLYPFSLILHNSKPVGHQDLVGLVISILLLADFSLVLLTFLQLYSYSMADVLLVLFVLPLAILSPFPAGINALFSHGPRRSAGLARVYALWNITSLVNVVVALICGFVHYKSSTKRHPSTQPWNLGTDESGWWLFPTGLMLLKCIQARLVDWHVGNLEIQDQAVYSKDPNIFWQS
;
A
#
# COMPACT_ATOMS: atom_id res chain seq x y z
N MET A 1 -21.15 41.10 43.29
CA MET A 1 -19.85 40.41 43.12
C MET A 1 -19.53 40.46 41.63
N PRO A 2 -18.32 40.87 41.20
CA PRO A 2 -17.99 40.77 39.78
C PRO A 2 -18.05 39.29 39.39
N HIS A 3 -18.75 38.98 38.30
CA HIS A 3 -18.73 37.64 37.71
C HIS A 3 -17.30 37.37 37.26
N CYS A 4 -16.55 36.54 37.98
CA CYS A 4 -15.23 36.10 37.57
C CYS A 4 -15.40 35.14 36.39
N TYR A 5 -15.43 35.69 35.18
CA TYR A 5 -15.46 34.90 33.96
C TYR A 5 -14.15 34.15 33.79
N THR A 6 -14.24 32.91 33.32
CA THR A 6 -13.07 32.20 32.80
C THR A 6 -12.57 32.91 31.53
N ALA A 7 -11.29 32.77 31.18
CA ALA A 7 -10.72 33.39 29.98
C ALA A 7 -11.48 33.02 28.69
N LEU A 8 -12.10 31.84 28.67
CA LEU A 8 -12.96 31.38 27.59
C LEU A 8 -14.32 32.10 27.57
N GLU A 9 -14.95 32.27 28.74
CA GLU A 9 -16.21 33.03 28.84
C GLU A 9 -15.99 34.50 28.51
N GLU A 10 -14.87 35.10 28.94
CA GLU A 10 -14.51 36.47 28.58
C GLU A 10 -14.39 36.63 27.06
N LEU A 11 -13.73 35.70 26.37
CA LEU A 11 -13.67 35.69 24.90
C LEU A 11 -15.07 35.57 24.28
N ILE A 12 -15.91 34.65 24.77
CA ILE A 12 -17.24 34.44 24.18
C ILE A 12 -18.16 35.66 24.40
N TYR A 13 -18.13 36.25 25.60
CA TYR A 13 -18.99 37.39 25.93
C TYR A 13 -18.50 38.71 25.33
N THR A 14 -17.19 38.89 25.11
CA THR A 14 -16.66 40.05 24.37
C THR A 14 -17.17 40.10 22.93
N PHE A 15 -17.43 38.95 22.30
CA PHE A 15 -18.01 38.85 20.95
C PHE A 15 -19.55 38.78 20.93
N GLY A 16 -20.22 39.19 22.01
CA GLY A 16 -21.69 39.27 22.05
C GLY A 16 -22.38 37.94 22.43
N GLY A 17 -21.65 37.01 23.06
CA GLY A 17 -22.17 35.77 23.60
C GLY A 17 -22.02 34.55 22.66
N PRO A 18 -22.42 33.35 23.12
CA PRO A 18 -22.11 32.08 22.45
C PRO A 18 -22.60 31.99 21.00
N TRP A 19 -23.81 32.50 20.73
CA TRP A 19 -24.44 32.43 19.40
C TRP A 19 -23.76 33.34 18.38
N LEU A 20 -23.49 34.60 18.75
CA LEU A 20 -22.81 35.54 17.87
C LEU A 20 -21.37 35.14 17.63
N PHE A 21 -20.65 34.71 18.68
CA PHE A 21 -19.30 34.17 18.55
C PHE A 21 -19.25 32.98 17.60
N GLY A 22 -20.17 32.01 17.75
CA GLY A 22 -20.27 30.84 16.88
C GLY A 22 -20.52 31.20 15.41
N LEU A 23 -21.43 32.14 15.14
CA LEU A 23 -21.72 32.61 13.79
C LEU A 23 -20.52 33.33 13.17
N LEU A 24 -19.86 34.21 13.91
CA LEU A 24 -18.66 34.91 13.46
C LEU A 24 -17.51 33.94 13.16
N LEU A 25 -17.26 32.99 14.07
CA LEU A 25 -16.25 31.95 13.88
C LEU A 25 -16.57 31.09 12.65
N SER A 26 -17.81 30.65 12.48
CA SER A 26 -18.24 29.89 11.31
C SER A 26 -18.04 30.67 10.01
N GLY A 27 -18.42 31.95 9.98
CA GLY A 27 -18.24 32.82 8.82
C GLY A 27 -16.76 32.99 8.46
N LEU A 28 -15.90 33.21 9.47
CA LEU A 28 -14.45 33.31 9.29
C LEU A 28 -13.84 32.01 8.76
N LEU A 29 -14.24 30.86 9.31
CA LEU A 29 -13.77 29.54 8.86
C LEU A 29 -14.13 29.28 7.39
N ILE A 30 -15.37 29.59 6.99
CA ILE A 30 -15.82 29.45 5.60
C ILE A 30 -15.01 30.37 4.68
N LEU A 31 -14.81 31.63 5.07
CA LEU A 31 -14.03 32.59 4.29
C LEU A 31 -12.58 32.12 4.10
N LEU A 32 -11.93 31.68 5.18
CA LEU A 32 -10.56 31.15 5.13
C LEU A 32 -10.48 29.87 4.29
N ALA A 33 -11.46 28.98 4.39
CA ALA A 33 -11.52 27.77 3.58
C ALA A 33 -11.68 28.09 2.08
N LEU A 34 -12.49 29.09 1.73
CA LEU A 34 -12.61 29.58 0.35
C LEU A 34 -11.28 30.14 -0.15
N VAL A 35 -10.58 30.93 0.67
CA VAL A 35 -9.24 31.44 0.33
C VAL A 35 -8.25 30.29 0.11
N LEU A 36 -8.24 29.28 0.97
CA LEU A 36 -7.41 28.08 0.80
C LEU A 36 -7.78 27.29 -0.45
N SER A 37 -9.06 27.18 -0.78
CA SER A 37 -9.53 26.52 -2.00
C SER A 37 -9.09 27.26 -3.25
N VAL A 38 -9.23 28.60 -3.29
CA VAL A 38 -8.74 29.43 -4.40
C VAL A 38 -7.23 29.37 -4.51
N ALA A 39 -6.52 29.40 -3.38
CA ALA A 39 -5.07 29.23 -3.36
C ALA A 39 -4.69 27.86 -3.92
N ARG A 40 -5.34 26.78 -3.48
CA ARG A 40 -5.12 25.43 -4.01
C ARG A 40 -5.38 25.37 -5.51
N MET A 41 -6.48 25.94 -6.01
CA MET A 41 -6.76 25.98 -7.45
C MET A 41 -5.69 26.77 -8.21
N LYS A 42 -5.20 27.88 -7.64
CA LYS A 42 -4.14 28.67 -8.28
C LYS A 42 -2.80 27.95 -8.28
N PHE A 43 -2.40 27.34 -7.16
CA PHE A 43 -1.11 26.66 -7.04
C PHE A 43 -1.11 25.31 -7.77
N ALA A 44 -2.19 24.52 -7.65
CA ALA A 44 -2.33 23.24 -8.35
C ALA A 44 -2.67 23.40 -9.83
N GLY A 45 -3.39 24.47 -10.21
CA GLY A 45 -3.85 24.71 -11.58
C GLY A 45 -2.86 25.47 -12.48
N THR A 46 -1.76 26.01 -11.95
CA THR A 46 -0.76 26.70 -12.80
C THR A 46 -0.03 25.79 -13.78
N ASP A 47 -0.10 24.45 -13.62
CA ASP A 47 0.49 23.49 -14.56
C ASP A 47 -0.55 22.72 -15.40
N GLU A 48 -1.85 22.93 -15.19
CA GLU A 48 -2.92 22.35 -16.03
C GLU A 48 -3.72 23.47 -16.72
N LEU A 49 -3.11 24.12 -17.73
CA LEU A 49 -3.90 24.90 -18.68
C LEU A 49 -4.75 23.94 -19.54
N PRO A 50 -6.06 24.18 -19.72
CA PRO A 50 -6.85 23.41 -20.68
C PRO A 50 -6.50 23.88 -22.10
N GLY A 51 -5.61 23.15 -22.76
CA GLY A 51 -5.48 23.22 -24.22
C GLY A 51 -6.77 22.72 -24.88
N PRO A 52 -7.14 23.25 -26.07
CA PRO A 52 -8.33 22.79 -26.78
C PRO A 52 -8.13 21.33 -27.15
N ALA A 53 -9.19 20.53 -26.95
CA ALA A 53 -9.21 19.07 -27.06
C ALA A 53 -8.39 18.48 -28.23
N PRO A 54 -7.77 17.31 -28.02
CA PRO A 54 -7.61 16.34 -29.09
C PRO A 54 -8.23 14.98 -28.76
N THR A 55 -8.76 14.41 -29.82
CA THR A 55 -9.12 13.01 -30.04
C THR A 55 -8.09 12.00 -29.53
N GLN A 56 -8.61 10.89 -28.99
CA GLN A 56 -8.07 9.52 -28.96
C GLN A 56 -6.58 9.33 -29.35
N GLN A 57 -5.76 8.95 -28.36
CA GLN A 57 -4.75 7.86 -28.38
C GLN A 57 -3.63 8.14 -27.36
N GLY A 58 -3.28 7.13 -26.57
CA GLY A 58 -1.99 7.05 -25.86
C GLY A 58 -2.02 7.50 -24.40
N SER A 59 -1.98 6.53 -23.50
CA SER A 59 -1.68 6.70 -22.08
C SER A 59 -0.25 7.27 -21.91
N GLN A 60 -0.14 8.59 -21.76
CA GLN A 60 1.13 9.26 -21.47
C GLN A 60 1.30 9.40 -19.95
N ILE A 61 2.27 8.64 -19.43
CA ILE A 61 2.77 8.73 -18.07
C ILE A 61 3.53 10.05 -17.92
N ASP A 62 3.27 10.76 -16.82
CA ASP A 62 3.96 11.97 -16.37
C ASP A 62 5.48 11.95 -16.62
N HIS A 63 5.93 12.73 -17.60
CA HIS A 63 7.33 13.12 -17.81
C HIS A 63 7.42 14.63 -18.05
N SER A 64 7.22 15.43 -17.00
CA SER A 64 7.53 16.86 -17.01
C SER A 64 8.98 17.12 -16.58
N PHE A 65 9.91 16.85 -17.49
CA PHE A 65 11.20 17.54 -17.58
C PHE A 65 11.51 17.71 -19.08
N PRO A 66 12.21 18.78 -19.52
CA PRO A 66 12.57 18.94 -20.93
C PRO A 66 13.49 17.78 -21.31
N PHE A 67 12.93 16.83 -22.05
CA PHE A 67 13.44 15.48 -22.20
C PHE A 67 14.11 15.33 -23.56
N LEU A 68 15.37 14.91 -23.55
CA LEU A 68 16.12 14.60 -24.77
C LEU A 68 15.60 13.27 -25.32
N GLU A 69 14.87 13.35 -26.44
CA GLU A 69 14.25 12.21 -27.13
C GLU A 69 15.26 11.09 -27.46
N SER A 70 16.53 11.44 -27.73
CA SER A 70 17.60 10.46 -27.98
C SER A 70 18.02 9.67 -26.73
N LEU A 71 17.94 10.27 -25.54
CA LEU A 71 18.22 9.57 -24.29
C LEU A 71 17.07 8.64 -23.92
N ASN A 72 15.83 8.98 -24.29
CA ASN A 72 14.72 8.06 -24.14
C ASN A 72 14.86 6.85 -25.03
N GLU A 73 15.21 7.06 -26.30
CA GLU A 73 15.39 5.97 -27.27
C GLU A 73 16.49 5.02 -26.82
N VAL A 74 17.61 5.55 -26.32
CA VAL A 74 18.70 4.75 -25.72
C VAL A 74 18.26 4.07 -24.42
N LEU A 75 17.43 4.70 -23.60
CA LEU A 75 16.95 4.13 -22.34
C LEU A 75 15.86 3.06 -22.57
N GLU A 76 15.01 3.23 -23.58
CA GLU A 76 14.00 2.26 -24.00
C GLU A 76 14.62 1.06 -24.69
N THR A 77 15.64 1.26 -25.53
CA THR A 77 16.42 0.16 -26.13
C THR A 77 17.16 -0.63 -25.05
N ASN A 78 17.83 0.02 -24.10
CA ASN A 78 18.45 -0.66 -22.96
C ASN A 78 17.41 -1.41 -22.09
N ARG A 79 16.23 -0.82 -21.82
CA ARG A 79 15.16 -1.48 -21.07
C ARG A 79 14.57 -2.69 -21.82
N ALA A 80 14.46 -2.61 -23.15
CA ALA A 80 14.01 -3.70 -23.98
C ALA A 80 15.04 -4.84 -23.99
N GLU A 81 16.32 -4.54 -24.21
CA GLU A 81 17.42 -5.51 -24.17
C GLU A 81 17.55 -6.20 -22.80
N GLU A 82 17.46 -5.44 -21.70
CA GLU A 82 17.42 -5.99 -20.33
C GLU A 82 16.27 -6.99 -20.15
N SER A 83 15.08 -6.66 -20.66
CA SER A 83 13.90 -7.53 -20.52
C SER A 83 14.04 -8.86 -21.28
N HIS A 84 14.76 -8.86 -22.41
CA HIS A 84 15.05 -10.05 -23.20
C HIS A 84 16.14 -10.93 -22.58
N GLY A 85 17.00 -10.40 -21.71
CA GLY A 85 18.05 -11.16 -21.02
C GLY A 85 17.62 -11.78 -19.69
N HIS A 86 16.44 -11.46 -19.17
CA HIS A 86 16.02 -11.86 -17.83
C HIS A 86 15.79 -13.38 -17.71
N VAL A 87 16.41 -14.02 -16.71
CA VAL A 87 16.28 -15.45 -16.44
C VAL A 87 15.29 -15.73 -15.33
N HIS A 88 15.55 -15.19 -14.14
CA HIS A 88 14.77 -15.51 -12.95
C HIS A 88 14.86 -14.39 -11.92
N ARG A 89 13.78 -14.27 -11.15
CA ARG A 89 13.60 -13.29 -10.07
C ARG A 89 13.57 -14.02 -8.74
N MET A 90 14.56 -13.79 -7.89
CA MET A 90 14.57 -14.29 -6.51
C MET A 90 14.01 -13.22 -5.57
N TYR A 91 12.97 -13.57 -4.81
CA TYR A 91 12.40 -12.65 -3.82
C TYR A 91 13.14 -12.74 -2.48
N PHE A 92 13.33 -11.60 -1.82
CA PHE A 92 13.79 -11.57 -0.44
C PHE A 92 12.69 -12.07 0.49
N MET A 93 13.10 -12.84 1.48
CA MET A 93 12.25 -13.33 2.55
C MET A 93 12.17 -12.30 3.68
N GLY A 94 11.03 -12.30 4.39
CA GLY A 94 10.76 -11.42 5.51
C GLY A 94 10.11 -10.07 5.14
N PRO A 95 9.39 -9.42 6.08
CA PRO A 95 8.64 -8.17 5.87
C PRO A 95 9.50 -6.89 5.95
N ASN A 96 10.84 -7.02 5.97
CA ASN A 96 11.79 -5.91 6.15
C ASN A 96 11.55 -5.09 7.44
N THR A 97 11.21 -5.74 8.54
CA THR A 97 11.06 -5.09 9.84
C THR A 97 12.37 -5.14 10.62
N PHE A 98 12.50 -4.33 11.67
CA PHE A 98 13.70 -4.38 12.53
C PHE A 98 13.88 -5.74 13.22
N SER A 99 12.79 -6.47 13.46
CA SER A 99 12.83 -7.84 14.00
C SER A 99 13.17 -8.88 12.94
N GLU A 100 12.78 -8.63 11.69
CA GLU A 100 12.93 -9.57 10.58
C GLU A 100 13.36 -8.83 9.31
N PRO A 101 14.69 -8.63 9.13
CA PRO A 101 15.23 -8.00 7.93
C PRO A 101 15.04 -8.88 6.70
N TRP A 102 15.21 -8.27 5.54
CA TRP A 102 15.31 -9.01 4.29
C TRP A 102 16.46 -10.00 4.33
N HIS A 103 16.21 -11.21 3.85
CA HIS A 103 17.25 -12.22 3.67
C HIS A 103 16.95 -13.09 2.45
N LEU A 104 18.00 -13.55 1.77
CA LEU A 104 17.93 -14.53 0.68
C LEU A 104 18.22 -15.93 1.21
N PRO A 105 17.57 -16.97 0.67
CA PRO A 105 17.88 -18.35 0.99
C PRO A 105 19.25 -18.76 0.43
N HIS A 106 19.98 -19.59 1.18
CA HIS A 106 21.29 -20.14 0.78
C HIS A 106 21.22 -21.22 -0.31
N THR A 107 20.04 -21.58 -0.80
CA THR A 107 19.90 -22.55 -1.89
C THR A 107 19.50 -21.82 -3.16
N PRO A 108 20.31 -21.87 -4.24
CA PRO A 108 19.93 -21.28 -5.51
C PRO A 108 18.68 -21.99 -6.05
N ALA A 109 17.78 -21.23 -6.69
CA ALA A 109 16.60 -21.79 -7.32
C ALA A 109 17.01 -22.69 -8.51
N GLU A 110 16.23 -23.74 -8.80
CA GLU A 110 16.47 -24.68 -9.91
C GLU A 110 16.74 -23.99 -11.26
N GLN A 111 16.16 -22.80 -11.48
CA GLN A 111 16.31 -22.04 -12.71
C GLN A 111 17.64 -21.28 -12.83
N ILE A 112 18.35 -21.08 -11.71
CA ILE A 112 19.60 -20.30 -11.65
C ILE A 112 20.82 -21.19 -11.40
N THR A 113 20.64 -22.42 -10.91
CA THR A 113 21.73 -23.39 -10.64
C THR A 113 22.66 -23.60 -11.83
N GLU A 114 22.15 -23.46 -13.06
CA GLU A 114 22.97 -23.59 -14.29
C GLU A 114 23.82 -22.36 -14.63
N ILE A 115 23.45 -21.17 -14.16
CA ILE A 115 24.13 -19.89 -14.45
C ILE A 115 25.09 -19.51 -13.32
N VAL A 116 24.90 -20.10 -12.14
CA VAL A 116 25.58 -19.68 -10.92
C VAL A 116 26.47 -20.79 -10.35
N TYR A 117 27.59 -20.40 -9.75
CA TYR A 117 28.41 -21.27 -8.91
C TYR A 117 27.83 -21.30 -7.49
N GLU A 118 27.39 -22.47 -7.03
CA GLU A 118 26.69 -22.63 -5.74
C GLU A 118 27.51 -22.10 -4.56
N ASP A 119 28.80 -22.45 -4.46
CA ASP A 119 29.65 -22.01 -3.35
C ASP A 119 29.90 -20.49 -3.34
N ALA A 120 30.00 -19.87 -4.52
CA ALA A 120 30.18 -18.43 -4.63
C ALA A 120 28.86 -17.68 -4.38
N PHE A 121 27.74 -18.29 -4.74
CA PHE A 121 26.40 -17.79 -4.42
C PHE A 121 26.14 -17.76 -2.93
N ASN A 122 26.52 -18.81 -2.21
CA ASN A 122 26.30 -18.88 -0.77
C ASN A 122 27.06 -17.76 -0.03
N ARG A 123 28.31 -17.51 -0.43
CA ARG A 123 29.09 -16.37 0.10
C ARG A 123 28.46 -15.02 -0.23
N PHE A 124 27.97 -14.84 -1.46
CA PHE A 124 27.24 -13.64 -1.86
C PHE A 124 25.96 -13.44 -1.04
N VAL A 125 25.21 -14.52 -0.77
CA VAL A 125 24.02 -14.49 0.08
C VAL A 125 24.37 -14.09 1.52
N ASP A 126 25.47 -14.60 2.08
CA ASP A 126 25.94 -14.19 3.41
C ASP A 126 26.25 -12.68 3.48
N GLU A 127 26.95 -12.15 2.47
CA GLU A 127 27.24 -10.71 2.37
C GLU A 127 25.96 -9.88 2.21
N ILE A 128 25.01 -10.30 1.37
CA ILE A 128 23.71 -9.61 1.26
C ILE A 128 22.93 -9.65 2.57
N ASN A 129 22.85 -10.82 3.21
CA ASN A 129 22.08 -11.00 4.44
C ASN A 129 22.66 -10.17 5.60
N THR A 130 23.99 -10.09 5.68
CA THR A 130 24.68 -9.22 6.66
C THR A 130 24.47 -7.73 6.38
N LEU A 131 24.47 -7.31 5.11
CA LEU A 131 24.19 -5.92 4.72
C LEU A 131 22.73 -5.54 4.99
N ALA A 132 21.79 -6.46 4.77
CA ALA A 132 20.36 -6.28 5.00
C ALA A 132 19.99 -6.26 6.49
N ALA A 133 20.78 -6.91 7.36
CA ALA A 133 20.52 -6.95 8.80
C ALA A 133 20.51 -5.55 9.46
N TYR A 134 19.57 -5.34 10.38
CA TYR A 134 19.45 -4.10 11.14
C TYR A 134 20.28 -4.15 12.42
N GLN A 135 20.84 -3.00 12.81
CA GLN A 135 21.50 -2.87 14.12
C GLN A 135 20.45 -2.67 15.22
N TRP A 136 20.73 -3.19 16.43
CA TRP A 136 19.78 -3.19 17.54
C TRP A 136 19.27 -1.78 17.91
N TRP A 137 20.13 -0.77 17.87
CA TRP A 137 19.77 0.61 18.23
C TRP A 137 18.73 1.21 17.27
N GLU A 138 18.70 0.77 16.01
CA GLU A 138 17.73 1.23 15.02
C GLU A 138 16.31 0.83 15.41
N GLY A 139 16.16 -0.41 15.90
CA GLY A 139 14.92 -0.95 16.44
C GLY A 139 14.54 -0.35 17.79
N SER A 140 15.51 0.00 18.63
CA SER A 140 15.25 0.70 19.90
C SER A 140 14.68 2.11 19.67
N ILE A 141 15.28 2.88 18.75
CA ILE A 141 14.75 4.21 18.38
C ILE A 141 13.33 4.08 17.82
N TYR A 142 13.10 3.10 16.94
CA TYR A 142 11.77 2.85 16.40
C TYR A 142 10.75 2.51 17.50
N SER A 143 11.12 1.67 18.46
CA SER A 143 10.24 1.29 19.57
C SER A 143 9.87 2.48 20.46
N ILE A 144 10.85 3.36 20.77
CA ILE A 144 10.62 4.59 21.52
C ILE A 144 9.69 5.53 20.74
N LEU A 145 9.97 5.74 19.45
CA LEU A 145 9.14 6.59 18.60
C LEU A 145 7.73 6.02 18.41
N CYS A 146 7.55 4.69 18.36
CA CYS A 146 6.21 4.10 18.24
C CYS A 146 5.30 4.48 19.41
N ILE A 147 5.87 4.62 20.61
CA ILE A 147 5.14 5.00 21.81
C ILE A 147 4.90 6.52 21.84
N LEU A 148 5.90 7.32 21.50
CA LEU A 148 5.84 8.79 21.61
C LEU A 148 5.14 9.47 20.42
N ALA A 149 5.41 9.01 19.21
CA ALA A 149 4.95 9.62 17.97
C ALA A 149 4.98 8.60 16.81
N TYR A 150 3.94 7.78 16.69
CA TYR A 150 3.83 6.74 15.66
C TYR A 150 4.09 7.20 14.22
N PRO A 151 3.61 8.38 13.75
CA PRO A 151 3.90 8.85 12.39
C PRO A 151 5.40 9.07 12.15
N LEU A 152 6.12 9.54 13.19
CA LEU A 152 7.58 9.69 13.12
C LEU A 152 8.27 8.33 13.12
N ALA A 153 7.78 7.37 13.91
CA ALA A 153 8.31 6.00 13.89
C ALA A 153 8.22 5.36 12.51
N TRP A 154 7.09 5.53 11.82
CA TRP A 154 6.92 5.07 10.44
C TRP A 154 7.91 5.75 9.50
N SER A 155 8.07 7.07 9.60
CA SER A 155 9.01 7.82 8.75
C SER A 155 10.47 7.39 8.97
N TRP A 156 10.85 7.13 10.23
CA TRP A 156 12.16 6.59 10.61
C TRP A 156 12.40 5.23 9.97
N GLN A 157 11.44 4.31 10.09
CA GLN A 157 11.52 2.97 9.51
C GLN A 157 11.69 3.04 7.98
N GLN A 158 10.90 3.87 7.30
CA GLN A 158 10.99 4.05 5.85
C GLN A 158 12.33 4.65 5.42
N TRP A 159 12.85 5.63 6.17
CA TRP A 159 14.17 6.20 5.90
C TRP A 159 15.29 5.16 6.04
N ARG A 160 15.26 4.33 7.09
CA ARG A 160 16.24 3.24 7.28
C ARG A 160 16.17 2.21 6.15
N ARG A 161 14.96 1.80 5.76
CA ARG A 161 14.74 0.86 4.64
C ARG A 161 15.31 1.39 3.32
N ARG A 162 15.09 2.68 3.00
CA ARG A 162 15.65 3.33 1.80
C ARG A 162 17.17 3.30 1.81
N LYS A 163 17.78 3.66 2.94
CA LYS A 163 19.24 3.66 3.09
C LYS A 163 19.83 2.25 2.92
N LYS A 164 19.14 1.22 3.42
CA LYS A 164 19.55 -0.18 3.26
C LYS A 164 19.43 -0.66 1.83
N LEU A 165 18.32 -0.35 1.15
CA LEU A 165 18.16 -0.67 -0.27
C LEU A 165 19.22 0.02 -1.14
N GLN A 166 19.55 1.29 -0.87
CA GLN A 166 20.60 2.01 -1.58
C GLN A 166 21.95 1.30 -1.42
N ARG A 167 22.33 0.90 -0.20
CA ARG A 167 23.55 0.13 0.05
C ARG A 167 23.55 -1.22 -0.65
N LEU A 168 22.44 -1.96 -0.64
CA LEU A 168 22.34 -3.23 -1.36
C LEU A 168 22.51 -3.05 -2.88
N ARG A 169 21.95 -1.96 -3.44
CA ARG A 169 22.11 -1.62 -4.85
C ARG A 169 23.54 -1.22 -5.19
N GLU A 170 24.19 -0.42 -4.35
CA GLU A 170 25.59 -0.02 -4.50
C GLU A 170 26.52 -1.24 -4.40
N PHE A 171 26.28 -2.11 -3.42
CA PHE A 171 27.04 -3.35 -3.27
C PHE A 171 26.96 -4.23 -4.52
N VAL A 172 25.76 -4.54 -5.01
CA VAL A 172 25.59 -5.38 -6.19
C VAL A 172 26.09 -4.69 -7.47
N ARG A 173 26.00 -3.37 -7.59
CA ARG A 173 26.40 -2.65 -8.81
C ARG A 173 27.90 -2.40 -8.91
N SER A 174 28.58 -2.14 -7.79
CA SER A 174 29.97 -1.64 -7.82
C SER A 174 30.96 -2.33 -6.90
N GLU A 175 30.51 -2.96 -5.79
CA GLU A 175 31.45 -3.55 -4.83
C GLU A 175 31.64 -5.05 -5.03
N TYR A 176 30.61 -5.74 -5.52
CA TYR A 176 30.65 -7.18 -5.75
C TYR A 176 31.19 -7.52 -7.13
N ASP A 177 32.15 -8.45 -7.22
CA ASP A 177 32.80 -8.86 -8.48
C ASP A 177 31.98 -9.82 -9.36
N HIS A 178 30.69 -10.03 -9.02
CA HIS A 178 29.77 -10.92 -9.75
C HIS A 178 30.30 -12.36 -9.90
N SER A 179 31.22 -12.77 -9.02
CA SER A 179 31.93 -14.05 -9.08
C SER A 179 31.02 -15.27 -8.98
N CYS A 180 29.79 -15.10 -8.49
CA CYS A 180 28.77 -16.13 -8.49
C CYS A 180 28.26 -16.47 -9.90
N LEU A 181 28.32 -15.55 -10.87
CA LEU A 181 27.90 -15.80 -12.26
C LEU A 181 28.97 -16.61 -13.01
N ARG A 182 28.54 -17.57 -13.83
CA ARG A 182 29.42 -18.38 -14.69
C ARG A 182 29.92 -17.59 -15.90
N SER A 183 29.10 -16.71 -16.45
CA SER A 183 29.43 -15.86 -17.59
C SER A 183 30.68 -15.03 -17.31
N CYS A 184 31.64 -15.08 -18.23
CA CYS A 184 32.85 -14.24 -18.16
C CYS A 184 32.49 -12.79 -18.49
N ARG A 185 31.57 -12.58 -19.44
CA ARG A 185 31.14 -11.25 -19.86
C ARG A 185 30.41 -10.51 -18.75
N SER A 186 29.46 -11.17 -18.08
CA SER A 186 28.66 -10.58 -17.00
C SER A 186 29.57 -10.11 -15.86
N ARG A 187 30.55 -10.96 -15.48
CA ARG A 187 31.60 -10.64 -14.50
C ARG A 187 32.46 -9.44 -14.91
N ALA A 188 32.93 -9.40 -16.15
CA ALA A 188 33.79 -8.32 -16.62
C ALA A 188 33.08 -6.97 -16.74
N LEU A 189 31.78 -6.97 -17.04
CA LEU A 189 30.98 -5.76 -17.24
C LEU A 189 30.24 -5.31 -15.97
N TYR A 190 30.30 -6.07 -14.88
CA TYR A 190 29.45 -5.87 -13.69
C TYR A 190 27.96 -5.82 -14.08
N GLU A 191 27.57 -6.70 -15.00
CA GLU A 191 26.21 -6.88 -15.51
C GLU A 191 25.70 -8.28 -15.14
N GLY A 192 24.39 -8.48 -15.06
CA GLY A 192 23.80 -9.81 -14.79
C GLY A 192 23.03 -9.92 -13.48
N LEU A 193 23.24 -8.99 -12.54
CA LEU A 193 22.50 -8.93 -11.27
C LEU A 193 21.90 -7.55 -11.05
N LYS A 194 20.62 -7.49 -10.63
CA LYS A 194 19.95 -6.23 -10.31
C LYS A 194 19.09 -6.36 -9.07
N VAL A 195 19.36 -5.54 -8.05
CA VAL A 195 18.54 -5.47 -6.84
C VAL A 195 17.49 -4.39 -6.99
N THR A 196 16.24 -4.80 -6.86
CA THR A 196 15.07 -3.93 -6.96
C THR A 196 14.11 -4.21 -5.82
N ALA A 197 13.20 -3.27 -5.58
CA ALA A 197 12.24 -3.36 -4.49
C ALA A 197 11.01 -2.57 -4.84
N THR A 198 9.89 -2.96 -4.25
CA THR A 198 8.61 -2.29 -4.38
C THR A 198 8.67 -0.89 -3.73
N PRO A 199 7.83 0.07 -4.15
CA PRO A 199 7.89 1.47 -3.68
C PRO A 199 7.62 1.64 -2.17
N ASP A 200 6.91 0.70 -1.57
CA ASP A 200 6.61 0.59 -0.15
C ASP A 200 7.76 -0.05 0.68
N LEU A 201 8.77 -0.60 0.00
CA LEU A 201 9.99 -1.20 0.57
C LEU A 201 9.73 -2.39 1.50
N MET A 202 8.59 -3.07 1.33
CA MET A 202 8.29 -4.31 2.05
C MET A 202 8.79 -5.54 1.29
N LEU A 203 8.76 -5.51 -0.05
CA LEU A 203 9.23 -6.61 -0.90
C LEU A 203 10.45 -6.16 -1.70
N GLY A 204 11.56 -6.87 -1.52
CA GLY A 204 12.75 -6.77 -2.35
C GLY A 204 12.85 -7.98 -3.28
N TYR A 205 13.54 -7.83 -4.41
CA TYR A 205 13.90 -8.94 -5.27
C TYR A 205 15.23 -8.70 -6.00
N LEU A 206 15.88 -9.80 -6.35
CA LEU A 206 17.11 -9.87 -7.11
C LEU A 206 16.81 -10.52 -8.46
N ASP A 207 17.01 -9.75 -9.52
CA ASP A 207 16.83 -10.20 -10.91
C ASP A 207 18.16 -10.66 -11.49
N PHE A 208 18.13 -11.82 -12.15
CA PHE A 208 19.27 -12.42 -12.86
C PHE A 208 19.10 -12.25 -14.37
N PHE A 209 20.16 -11.81 -15.04
CA PHE A 209 20.21 -11.59 -16.48
C PHE A 209 21.36 -12.39 -17.11
N LEU A 210 21.15 -12.88 -18.33
CA LEU A 210 22.16 -13.60 -19.10
C LEU A 210 23.24 -12.65 -19.61
N GLY A 211 24.50 -12.99 -19.32
CA GLY A 211 25.62 -12.47 -20.09
C GLY A 211 25.57 -13.09 -21.49
N GLY A 212 25.60 -12.28 -22.55
CA GLY A 212 25.36 -12.75 -23.92
C GLY A 212 26.29 -13.86 -24.44
N ASP A 213 27.33 -14.25 -23.69
CA ASP A 213 28.20 -15.42 -23.90
C ASP A 213 27.52 -16.76 -23.53
N GLU A 214 26.45 -16.73 -22.74
CA GLU A 214 25.68 -17.91 -22.30
C GLU A 214 24.40 -18.17 -23.13
N LYS A 215 24.25 -17.55 -24.31
CA LYS A 215 23.07 -17.72 -25.18
C LYS A 215 22.93 -19.17 -25.67
N ARG A 216 22.15 -19.98 -24.95
CA ARG A 216 21.70 -21.32 -25.37
C ARG A 216 20.29 -21.24 -25.97
N PRO A 217 19.88 -22.14 -26.88
CA PRO A 217 18.53 -22.13 -27.42
C PRO A 217 17.43 -22.30 -26.35
N ASP A 218 17.79 -22.88 -25.20
CA ASP A 218 16.87 -23.11 -24.06
C ASP A 218 16.80 -21.94 -23.06
N LEU A 219 17.70 -20.94 -23.17
CA LEU A 219 17.77 -19.79 -22.26
C LEU A 219 17.74 -18.45 -23.03
N PRO A 220 16.96 -17.45 -22.58
CA PRO A 220 16.12 -17.44 -21.38
C PRO A 220 14.86 -18.31 -21.54
N PRO A 221 14.36 -18.92 -20.45
CA PRO A 221 13.19 -19.77 -20.52
C PRO A 221 11.97 -18.95 -20.95
N ARG A 222 11.20 -19.47 -21.92
CA ARG A 222 9.92 -18.87 -22.36
C ARG A 222 8.94 -18.83 -21.20
N LEU A 223 7.97 -17.92 -21.22
CA LEU A 223 6.98 -17.78 -20.13
C LEU A 223 6.35 -19.13 -19.74
N ARG A 224 5.97 -19.95 -20.74
CA ARG A 224 5.35 -21.27 -20.49
C ARG A 224 6.25 -22.25 -19.73
N GLN A 225 7.55 -22.18 -19.92
CA GLN A 225 8.53 -23.02 -19.20
C GLN A 225 8.75 -22.54 -17.76
N ARG A 226 8.38 -21.30 -17.44
CA ARG A 226 8.46 -20.71 -16.09
C ARG A 226 7.25 -21.03 -15.23
N PHE A 227 6.19 -21.62 -15.79
CA PHE A 227 5.02 -21.99 -15.01
C PHE A 227 5.29 -23.23 -14.15
N PRO A 228 4.73 -23.29 -12.92
CA PRO A 228 3.98 -22.24 -12.24
C PRO A 228 4.91 -21.09 -11.78
N MET A 229 4.48 -19.84 -12.01
CA MET A 229 5.22 -18.63 -11.63
C MET A 229 4.55 -17.97 -10.42
N SER A 230 5.34 -17.67 -9.39
CA SER A 230 4.88 -16.93 -8.21
C SER A 230 5.10 -15.43 -8.38
N LEU A 231 4.04 -14.66 -8.15
CA LEU A 231 4.05 -13.20 -8.15
C LEU A 231 3.66 -12.70 -6.77
N ILE A 232 4.65 -12.24 -6.00
CA ILE A 232 4.45 -11.84 -4.60
C ILE A 232 3.91 -10.41 -4.52
N PHE A 233 2.94 -10.17 -3.62
CA PHE A 233 2.45 -8.83 -3.32
C PHE A 233 3.45 -8.06 -2.47
N GLY A 234 3.65 -6.79 -2.82
CA GLY A 234 4.17 -5.79 -1.91
C GLY A 234 3.12 -5.40 -0.87
N GLY A 235 3.54 -4.75 0.19
CA GLY A 235 2.69 -4.33 1.31
C GLY A 235 2.39 -5.45 2.31
N ASP A 236 1.87 -5.03 3.45
CA ASP A 236 1.43 -5.92 4.54
C ASP A 236 -0.06 -5.78 4.85
N GLY A 237 -0.81 -5.04 4.02
CA GLY A 237 -2.22 -4.72 4.24
C GLY A 237 -2.45 -3.71 5.35
N SER A 238 -1.41 -3.02 5.81
CA SER A 238 -1.53 -1.86 6.70
C SER A 238 -2.09 -0.67 5.93
N TYR A 239 -2.60 0.33 6.65
CA TYR A 239 -3.08 1.55 6.02
C TYR A 239 -1.98 2.26 5.24
N MET A 240 -0.73 2.27 5.73
CA MET A 240 0.41 2.90 5.05
C MET A 240 0.92 2.11 3.83
N ALA A 241 0.89 0.78 3.90
CA ALA A 241 1.40 -0.12 2.87
C ALA A 241 0.33 -1.17 2.52
N PRO A 242 -0.69 -0.78 1.73
CA PRO A 242 -1.70 -1.71 1.23
C PRO A 242 -1.05 -2.78 0.36
N PHE A 243 -1.71 -3.93 0.24
CA PHE A 243 -1.26 -4.95 -0.69
C PHE A 243 -1.29 -4.40 -2.12
N SER A 244 -0.22 -4.67 -2.87
CA SER A 244 -0.14 -4.30 -4.28
C SER A 244 0.76 -5.26 -5.06
N LEU A 245 0.37 -5.57 -6.29
CA LEU A 245 1.20 -6.24 -7.26
C LEU A 245 1.99 -5.19 -8.05
N HIS A 246 3.31 -5.22 -7.93
CA HIS A 246 4.19 -4.33 -8.69
C HIS A 246 4.50 -4.94 -10.06
N SER A 247 4.07 -4.27 -11.13
CA SER A 247 4.37 -4.68 -12.51
C SER A 247 5.54 -3.88 -13.05
N ASP A 248 6.73 -4.49 -13.02
CA ASP A 248 7.93 -3.94 -13.67
C ASP A 248 7.89 -4.08 -15.19
N SER A 249 8.79 -3.41 -15.89
CA SER A 249 9.06 -3.65 -17.32
C SER A 249 9.38 -5.12 -17.61
N VAL A 250 10.15 -5.78 -16.75
CA VAL A 250 10.50 -7.21 -16.87
C VAL A 250 9.24 -8.08 -16.81
N LEU A 251 8.40 -7.90 -15.77
CA LEU A 251 7.18 -8.70 -15.63
C LEU A 251 6.20 -8.44 -16.78
N THR A 252 6.08 -7.17 -17.20
CA THR A 252 5.22 -6.77 -18.31
C THR A 252 5.70 -7.39 -19.64
N SER A 253 7.01 -7.40 -19.89
CA SER A 253 7.64 -8.03 -21.06
C SER A 253 7.53 -9.56 -21.03
N LEU A 254 7.57 -10.17 -19.85
CA LEU A 254 7.31 -11.62 -19.71
C LEU A 254 5.85 -11.95 -19.99
N MET A 255 4.91 -11.20 -19.41
CA MET A 255 3.48 -11.43 -19.58
C MET A 255 2.99 -11.12 -21.00
N SER A 256 3.65 -10.20 -21.72
CA SER A 256 3.35 -9.89 -23.12
C SER A 256 3.48 -11.10 -24.06
N GLN A 257 4.24 -12.14 -23.65
CA GLN A 257 4.37 -13.39 -24.41
C GLN A 257 3.08 -14.24 -24.41
N ALA A 258 2.17 -14.04 -23.45
CA ALA A 258 0.90 -14.76 -23.37
C ALA A 258 -0.32 -13.86 -23.52
N VAL A 259 -0.26 -12.61 -23.08
CA VAL A 259 -1.40 -11.70 -22.99
C VAL A 259 -1.00 -10.33 -23.53
N GLN A 260 -1.90 -9.63 -24.21
CA GLN A 260 -1.60 -8.27 -24.72
C GLN A 260 -1.24 -7.32 -23.55
N PRO A 261 -0.24 -6.43 -23.70
CA PRO A 261 0.23 -5.58 -22.60
C PRO A 261 -0.86 -4.74 -21.93
N TRP A 262 -1.82 -4.22 -22.68
CA TRP A 262 -2.92 -3.42 -22.13
C TRP A 262 -3.85 -4.24 -21.22
N ILE A 263 -4.14 -5.49 -21.58
CA ILE A 263 -4.94 -6.41 -20.75
C ILE A 263 -4.20 -6.68 -19.44
N TRP A 264 -2.89 -6.90 -19.50
CA TRP A 264 -2.07 -7.10 -18.30
C TRP A 264 -2.06 -5.86 -17.39
N HIS A 265 -1.80 -4.67 -17.95
CA HIS A 265 -1.82 -3.43 -17.18
C HIS A 265 -3.20 -3.16 -16.56
N ARG A 266 -4.28 -3.40 -17.31
CA ARG A 266 -5.65 -3.27 -16.82
C ARG A 266 -5.94 -4.25 -15.68
N LEU A 267 -5.53 -5.50 -15.82
CA LEU A 267 -5.66 -6.53 -14.80
C LEU A 267 -4.91 -6.14 -13.52
N VAL A 268 -3.67 -5.68 -13.63
CA VAL A 268 -2.86 -5.23 -12.48
C VAL A 268 -3.51 -4.03 -11.80
N ALA A 269 -4.05 -3.06 -12.56
CA ALA A 269 -4.78 -1.92 -12.01
C ALA A 269 -6.05 -2.36 -11.26
N GLY A 270 -6.86 -3.25 -11.87
CA GLY A 270 -8.00 -3.93 -11.27
C GLY A 270 -7.68 -4.60 -9.95
N LEU A 271 -6.67 -5.46 -9.98
CA LEU A 271 -6.22 -6.20 -8.82
C LEU A 271 -5.74 -5.26 -7.72
N ASN A 272 -4.90 -4.27 -8.04
CA ASN A 272 -4.39 -3.31 -7.06
C ASN A 272 -5.51 -2.48 -6.43
N ALA A 273 -6.56 -2.15 -7.16
CA ALA A 273 -7.74 -1.47 -6.61
C ALA A 273 -8.51 -2.34 -5.60
N GLN A 274 -8.59 -3.65 -5.81
CA GLN A 274 -9.20 -4.58 -4.86
C GLN A 274 -8.28 -4.87 -3.67
N LEU A 275 -6.99 -5.14 -3.92
CA LEU A 275 -5.98 -5.38 -2.88
C LEU A 275 -5.82 -4.19 -1.94
N ARG A 276 -6.00 -2.97 -2.43
CA ARG A 276 -6.02 -1.76 -1.61
C ARG A 276 -7.05 -1.82 -0.48
N LEU A 277 -8.20 -2.48 -0.68
CA LEU A 277 -9.27 -2.58 0.30
C LEU A 277 -9.04 -3.69 1.34
N VAL A 278 -8.04 -4.54 1.13
CA VAL A 278 -7.67 -5.63 2.05
C VAL A 278 -7.02 -5.06 3.30
N ARG A 279 -7.42 -5.58 4.48
CA ARG A 279 -6.99 -5.04 5.77
C ARG A 279 -6.34 -6.09 6.64
N ARG A 280 -5.14 -5.77 7.13
CA ARG A 280 -4.47 -6.50 8.21
C ARG A 280 -5.34 -6.53 9.47
N GLY A 281 -5.46 -7.69 10.12
CA GLY A 281 -6.34 -7.92 11.27
C GLY A 281 -7.76 -8.37 10.92
N ASN A 282 -8.17 -8.24 9.64
CA ASN A 282 -9.41 -8.81 9.13
C ASN A 282 -9.26 -9.39 7.71
N LEU A 283 -8.16 -10.10 7.46
CA LEU A 283 -7.80 -10.64 6.15
C LEU A 283 -8.85 -11.64 5.62
N LYS A 284 -9.45 -12.43 6.53
CA LYS A 284 -10.47 -13.44 6.19
C LYS A 284 -11.71 -12.87 5.51
N ALA A 285 -12.19 -11.70 5.96
CA ALA A 285 -13.36 -11.07 5.37
C ALA A 285 -13.00 -10.25 4.12
N THR A 286 -11.81 -9.64 4.11
CA THR A 286 -11.44 -8.64 3.11
C THR A 286 -10.78 -9.23 1.86
N PHE A 287 -10.21 -10.44 1.92
CA PHE A 287 -9.73 -11.15 0.73
C PHE A 287 -10.82 -11.88 -0.07
N LEU A 288 -11.98 -12.18 0.54
CA LEU A 288 -13.07 -12.85 -0.17
C LEU A 288 -13.56 -12.07 -1.41
N PRO A 289 -13.74 -10.73 -1.36
CA PRO A 289 -14.00 -9.93 -2.56
C PRO A 289 -12.90 -10.03 -3.63
N VAL A 290 -11.63 -10.18 -3.24
CA VAL A 290 -10.51 -10.32 -4.18
C VAL A 290 -10.58 -11.66 -4.91
N LEU A 291 -10.86 -12.75 -4.18
CA LEU A 291 -11.07 -14.08 -4.77
C LEU A 291 -12.22 -14.06 -5.77
N ASN A 292 -13.38 -13.53 -5.37
CA ASN A 292 -14.54 -13.42 -6.27
C ASN A 292 -14.22 -12.56 -7.50
N TRP A 293 -13.42 -11.50 -7.36
CA TRP A 293 -13.01 -10.66 -8.49
C TRP A 293 -12.07 -11.41 -9.44
N LEU A 294 -11.12 -12.21 -8.91
CA LEU A 294 -10.23 -13.04 -9.74
C LEU A 294 -11.04 -14.05 -10.56
N GLU A 295 -12.00 -14.75 -9.94
CA GLU A 295 -12.84 -15.74 -10.62
C GLU A 295 -13.77 -15.12 -11.67
N THR A 296 -14.29 -13.91 -11.44
CA THR A 296 -15.30 -13.28 -12.32
C THR A 296 -14.71 -12.40 -13.41
N HIS A 297 -13.59 -11.72 -13.15
CA HIS A 297 -12.99 -10.74 -14.07
C HIS A 297 -11.68 -11.23 -14.69
N ALA A 298 -10.76 -11.76 -13.87
CA ALA A 298 -9.41 -12.11 -14.32
C ALA A 298 -9.35 -13.46 -15.05
N ASP A 299 -9.87 -14.52 -14.43
CA ASP A 299 -9.84 -15.89 -14.95
C ASP A 299 -10.49 -16.03 -16.34
N PRO A 300 -11.67 -15.45 -16.60
CA PRO A 300 -12.28 -15.54 -17.94
C PRO A 300 -11.46 -14.84 -19.03
N ALA A 301 -10.83 -13.70 -18.71
CA ALA A 301 -10.02 -12.95 -19.66
C ALA A 301 -8.67 -13.61 -19.94
N LEU A 302 -8.03 -14.18 -18.91
CA LEU A 302 -6.76 -14.89 -19.04
C LEU A 302 -6.94 -16.30 -19.62
N GLY A 303 -8.07 -16.94 -19.35
CA GLY A 303 -8.42 -18.28 -19.83
C GLY A 303 -8.45 -18.37 -21.36
N VAL A 304 -8.81 -17.28 -22.06
CA VAL A 304 -8.73 -17.20 -23.54
C VAL A 304 -7.31 -17.48 -24.05
N ASN A 305 -6.30 -17.11 -23.27
CA ASN A 305 -4.88 -17.30 -23.60
C ASN A 305 -4.28 -18.57 -22.95
N GLY A 306 -5.12 -19.42 -22.33
CA GLY A 306 -4.70 -20.64 -21.63
C GLY A 306 -3.95 -20.39 -20.33
N VAL A 307 -4.12 -19.21 -19.72
CA VAL A 307 -3.46 -18.82 -18.46
C VAL A 307 -4.51 -18.67 -17.36
N ARG A 308 -4.18 -19.13 -16.14
CA ARG A 308 -5.02 -18.98 -14.95
C ARG A 308 -4.21 -18.46 -13.78
N VAL A 309 -4.90 -17.76 -12.88
CA VAL A 309 -4.27 -17.03 -11.78
C VAL A 309 -5.02 -17.32 -10.48
N ASP A 310 -4.36 -18.00 -9.56
CA ASP A 310 -4.91 -18.27 -8.23
C ASP A 310 -4.19 -17.44 -7.17
N LEU A 311 -4.95 -17.01 -6.15
CA LEU A 311 -4.38 -16.42 -4.94
C LEU A 311 -3.64 -17.51 -4.15
N ALA A 312 -2.44 -17.20 -3.66
CA ALA A 312 -1.67 -18.12 -2.85
C ALA A 312 -0.95 -17.40 -1.71
N TRP A 313 -0.61 -18.16 -0.68
CA TRP A 313 0.37 -17.76 0.31
C TRP A 313 1.66 -18.54 0.06
N PHE A 314 2.78 -17.84 0.21
CA PHE A 314 4.13 -18.33 0.03
C PHE A 314 4.86 -18.34 1.38
N GLN A 315 5.70 -19.35 1.53
CA GLN A 315 6.63 -19.66 2.62
C GLN A 315 6.50 -18.81 3.89
N ALA A 316 6.11 -19.45 4.99
CA ALA A 316 6.11 -18.82 6.31
C ALA A 316 7.56 -18.65 6.81
N THR A 317 7.95 -17.44 7.18
CA THR A 317 9.23 -17.24 7.86
C THR A 317 9.20 -17.78 9.29
N ALA A 318 10.36 -17.87 9.94
CA ALA A 318 10.49 -18.42 11.30
C ALA A 318 9.60 -17.72 12.35
N LEU A 319 9.24 -16.46 12.13
CA LEU A 319 8.35 -15.68 13.01
C LEU A 319 6.86 -15.80 12.65
N GLY A 320 6.53 -16.58 11.62
CA GLY A 320 5.17 -16.84 11.15
C GLY A 320 4.63 -15.78 10.20
N TYR A 321 5.48 -14.96 9.58
CA TYR A 321 5.05 -14.06 8.52
C TYR A 321 4.84 -14.86 7.23
N CYS A 322 3.65 -14.74 6.65
CA CYS A 322 3.29 -15.40 5.39
C CYS A 322 3.28 -14.34 4.28
N GLN A 323 4.04 -14.58 3.21
CA GLN A 323 3.98 -13.74 2.01
C GLN A 323 2.72 -14.11 1.23
N LEU A 324 2.00 -13.12 0.72
CA LEU A 324 0.80 -13.33 -0.09
C LEU A 324 1.08 -12.93 -1.53
N GLY A 325 0.46 -13.59 -2.49
CA GLY A 325 0.63 -13.27 -3.88
C GLY A 325 -0.25 -14.11 -4.79
N LEU A 326 0.11 -14.14 -6.07
CA LEU A 326 -0.57 -14.91 -7.10
C LEU A 326 0.33 -16.02 -7.62
N VAL A 327 -0.28 -17.15 -7.97
CA VAL A 327 0.37 -18.20 -8.76
C VAL A 327 -0.26 -18.16 -10.15
N VAL A 328 0.58 -17.96 -11.15
CA VAL A 328 0.20 -18.01 -12.56
C VAL A 328 0.59 -19.36 -13.12
N TYR A 329 -0.34 -20.06 -13.76
CA TYR A 329 -0.09 -21.36 -14.40
C TYR A 329 -0.93 -21.52 -15.67
N THR A 330 -0.58 -22.49 -16.50
CA THR A 330 -1.32 -22.80 -17.73
C THR A 330 -2.46 -23.77 -17.46
N VAL A 331 -3.63 -23.48 -18.02
CA VAL A 331 -4.75 -24.43 -18.07
C VAL A 331 -4.55 -25.29 -19.31
N GLU A 332 -3.96 -26.48 -19.14
CA GLU A 332 -3.90 -27.45 -20.24
C GLU A 332 -5.28 -28.07 -20.45
N GLY A 333 -5.97 -27.59 -21.49
CA GLY A 333 -7.25 -28.11 -21.96
C GLY A 333 -7.34 -28.04 -23.49
N GLU A 334 -6.33 -28.57 -24.19
CA GLU A 334 -6.41 -29.28 -25.48
C GLU A 334 -4.97 -29.52 -26.01
N PRO A 335 -4.65 -30.70 -26.54
CA PRO A 335 -3.33 -30.95 -27.13
C PRO A 335 -3.27 -30.23 -28.48
N VAL A 336 -2.63 -29.06 -28.51
CA VAL A 336 -2.24 -28.44 -29.79
C VAL A 336 -1.12 -29.30 -30.38
N THR A 337 -1.51 -30.04 -31.41
CA THR A 337 -0.71 -30.66 -32.46
C THR A 337 0.78 -30.38 -32.38
N ALA A 338 1.53 -31.42 -31.99
CA ALA A 338 2.93 -31.54 -32.36
C ALA A 338 3.06 -31.36 -33.88
N GLU A 339 4.14 -30.70 -34.23
CA GLU A 339 4.55 -30.34 -35.58
C GLU A 339 4.40 -31.51 -36.56
N LEU A 340 3.93 -31.14 -37.76
CA LEU A 340 3.66 -31.95 -38.93
C LEU A 340 4.81 -32.93 -39.23
N ASP A 341 4.62 -34.21 -38.94
CA ASP A 341 5.38 -35.28 -39.58
C ASP A 341 4.43 -36.15 -40.42
N GLY A 342 4.74 -36.26 -41.70
CA GLY A 342 3.82 -36.73 -42.72
C GLY A 342 3.74 -38.25 -42.80
N SER A 343 2.56 -38.82 -42.60
CA SER A 343 2.13 -40.07 -43.26
C SER A 343 0.63 -40.31 -43.07
N PRO A 344 -0.13 -40.72 -44.12
CA PRO A 344 -1.58 -40.82 -44.04
C PRO A 344 -2.01 -42.25 -43.65
N ARG A 345 -2.77 -42.44 -42.56
CA ARG A 345 -3.51 -43.71 -42.36
C ARG A 345 -4.88 -43.52 -41.71
N ILE A 346 -5.89 -43.65 -42.58
CA ILE A 346 -7.15 -44.43 -42.47
C ILE A 346 -8.05 -44.15 -41.27
N LYS A 347 -9.21 -43.55 -41.57
CA LYS A 347 -10.42 -43.49 -40.73
C LYS A 347 -10.95 -44.89 -40.44
N ILE A 348 -11.19 -45.19 -39.15
CA ILE A 348 -12.21 -46.16 -38.74
C ILE A 348 -12.99 -45.52 -37.58
N GLU A 349 -14.27 -45.24 -37.85
CA GLU A 349 -15.28 -44.86 -36.87
C GLU A 349 -15.66 -46.10 -36.04
N GLN A 350 -15.59 -46.01 -34.71
CA GLN A 350 -16.43 -46.80 -33.82
C GLN A 350 -16.65 -46.04 -32.50
N HIS A 351 -17.92 -45.78 -32.24
CA HIS A 351 -18.47 -44.87 -31.23
C HIS A 351 -18.55 -45.49 -29.81
N SER A 352 -18.34 -44.62 -28.81
CA SER A 352 -19.17 -44.44 -27.60
C SER A 352 -19.31 -45.54 -26.54
N LEU A 353 -18.21 -45.98 -25.91
CA LEU A 353 -18.25 -46.59 -24.55
C LEU A 353 -16.94 -46.41 -23.74
N VAL A 354 -15.91 -45.76 -24.31
CA VAL A 354 -14.58 -45.54 -23.70
C VAL A 354 -14.42 -44.12 -23.13
N GLN A 355 -15.41 -43.26 -23.33
CA GLN A 355 -15.31 -41.83 -23.02
C GLN A 355 -15.35 -41.54 -21.51
N ASP A 356 -16.09 -42.32 -20.72
CA ASP A 356 -16.18 -42.14 -19.26
C ASP A 356 -14.92 -42.63 -18.51
N MET A 357 -14.30 -43.74 -18.95
CA MET A 357 -13.03 -44.20 -18.37
C MET A 357 -11.86 -43.28 -18.72
N LEU A 358 -11.89 -42.65 -19.91
CA LEU A 358 -10.87 -41.69 -20.32
C LEU A 358 -11.03 -40.34 -19.59
N ALA A 359 -12.27 -39.92 -19.32
CA ALA A 359 -12.56 -38.73 -18.52
C ALA A 359 -12.10 -38.90 -17.06
N ASP A 360 -12.35 -40.05 -16.42
CA ASP A 360 -11.87 -40.32 -15.06
C ASP A 360 -10.34 -40.49 -14.97
N ALA A 361 -9.71 -41.06 -16.01
CA ALA A 361 -8.25 -41.11 -16.12
C ALA A 361 -7.64 -39.72 -16.37
N GLN A 362 -8.29 -38.85 -17.15
CA GLN A 362 -7.90 -37.46 -17.34
C GLN A 362 -8.12 -36.62 -16.08
N LEU A 363 -9.21 -36.83 -15.34
CA LEU A 363 -9.51 -36.15 -14.10
C LEU A 363 -8.53 -36.55 -12.99
N SER A 364 -8.18 -37.83 -12.90
CA SER A 364 -7.17 -38.33 -11.95
C SER A 364 -5.75 -37.86 -12.33
N ARG A 365 -5.42 -37.81 -13.62
CA ARG A 365 -4.13 -37.29 -14.11
C ARG A 365 -4.02 -35.77 -13.97
N SER A 366 -5.12 -35.03 -14.13
CA SER A 366 -5.24 -33.60 -13.81
C SER A 366 -5.07 -33.37 -12.32
N ARG A 367 -5.76 -34.13 -11.44
CA ARG A 367 -5.58 -34.04 -9.98
C ARG A 367 -4.14 -34.37 -9.56
N ILE A 368 -3.51 -35.37 -10.16
CA ILE A 368 -2.11 -35.71 -9.87
C ILE A 368 -1.18 -34.60 -10.36
N LYS A 369 -1.38 -34.05 -11.56
CA LYS A 369 -0.64 -32.89 -12.07
C LYS A 369 -0.83 -31.65 -11.18
N ASP A 370 -2.05 -31.36 -10.73
CA ASP A 370 -2.34 -30.25 -9.80
C ASP A 370 -1.61 -30.44 -8.46
N VAL A 371 -1.52 -31.67 -7.97
CA VAL A 371 -0.73 -32.02 -6.78
C VAL A 371 0.77 -31.84 -7.02
N PHE A 372 1.29 -32.20 -8.20
CA PHE A 372 2.70 -31.97 -8.59
C PHE A 372 3.01 -30.48 -8.81
N MET A 373 2.09 -29.72 -9.41
CA MET A 373 2.21 -28.26 -9.57
C MET A 373 2.15 -27.55 -8.21
N ARG A 374 1.31 -28.04 -7.28
CA ARG A 374 1.30 -27.59 -5.88
C ARG A 374 2.58 -27.93 -5.12
N LYS A 375 3.28 -29.02 -5.46
CA LYS A 375 4.58 -29.36 -4.84
C LYS A 375 5.71 -28.42 -5.27
N ARG A 376 5.62 -27.80 -6.46
CA ARG A 376 6.63 -26.82 -6.94
C ARG A 376 6.44 -25.43 -6.33
N ILE A 377 5.25 -25.16 -5.79
CA ILE A 377 4.95 -23.92 -5.07
C ILE A 377 5.41 -24.12 -3.62
N THR A 378 6.37 -23.31 -3.17
CA THR A 378 6.75 -23.19 -1.75
C THR A 378 5.64 -22.48 -0.97
N GLY A 379 4.45 -23.08 -0.90
CA GLY A 379 3.24 -22.43 -0.37
C GLY A 379 1.94 -23.18 -0.64
N GLY A 380 0.81 -22.56 -0.27
CA GLY A 380 -0.53 -23.12 -0.47
C GLY A 380 -1.45 -22.17 -1.24
N ILE A 381 -2.28 -22.72 -2.12
CA ILE A 381 -3.33 -21.96 -2.81
C ILE A 381 -4.42 -21.58 -1.81
N LEU A 382 -4.82 -20.31 -1.84
CA LEU A 382 -5.87 -19.74 -1.00
C LEU A 382 -7.22 -19.85 -1.71
N ASP A 383 -7.94 -20.93 -1.42
CA ASP A 383 -9.36 -21.05 -1.72
C ASP A 383 -10.21 -20.51 -0.55
N SER A 384 -11.48 -20.18 -0.83
CA SER A 384 -12.51 -19.72 0.11
C SER A 384 -12.55 -20.51 1.43
N THR A 385 -12.28 -21.82 1.37
CA THR A 385 -12.21 -22.73 2.52
C THR A 385 -10.93 -22.52 3.34
N THR A 386 -9.76 -22.53 2.69
CA THR A 386 -8.45 -22.31 3.32
C THR A 386 -8.25 -20.89 3.84
N LEU A 387 -8.92 -19.90 3.25
CA LEU A 387 -8.88 -18.51 3.70
C LEU A 387 -9.41 -18.36 5.13
N ARG A 388 -10.37 -19.19 5.55
CA ARG A 388 -10.89 -19.19 6.92
C ARG A 388 -9.85 -19.65 7.94
N THR A 389 -8.88 -20.45 7.53
CA THR A 389 -7.78 -20.96 8.37
C THR A 389 -6.58 -20.04 8.44
N LEU A 390 -6.53 -18.95 7.65
CA LEU A 390 -5.43 -17.99 7.67
C LEU A 390 -5.26 -17.36 9.07
N ILE A 391 -4.05 -17.42 9.61
CA ILE A 391 -3.72 -16.81 10.90
C ILE A 391 -3.55 -15.30 10.68
N ASP A 392 -4.33 -14.50 11.40
CA ASP A 392 -4.28 -13.05 11.34
C ASP A 392 -3.93 -12.50 12.72
N ARG A 393 -2.71 -11.98 12.88
CA ARG A 393 -2.25 -11.40 14.15
C ARG A 393 -2.78 -9.98 14.28
N ARG A 394 -3.46 -9.71 15.40
CA ARG A 394 -3.95 -8.37 15.75
C ARG A 394 -2.89 -7.64 16.57
N ASP A 395 -2.35 -6.58 16.01
CA ASP A 395 -1.37 -5.74 16.70
C ASP A 395 -2.05 -4.75 17.65
N PHE A 396 -1.27 -4.11 18.54
CA PHE A 396 -1.77 -3.09 19.48
C PHE A 396 -2.42 -1.86 18.79
N LEU A 397 -2.14 -1.66 17.50
CA LEU A 397 -2.72 -0.59 16.67
C LEU A 397 -4.05 -0.99 15.99
N TYR A 398 -4.54 -2.21 16.23
CA TYR A 398 -5.82 -2.69 15.70
C TYR A 398 -7.04 -1.79 15.98
N PRO A 399 -7.23 -1.16 17.16
CA PRO A 399 -8.36 -0.25 17.33
C PRO A 399 -8.31 0.95 16.38
N PHE A 400 -7.11 1.43 16.03
CA PHE A 400 -6.94 2.50 15.07
C PHE A 400 -7.24 2.05 13.63
N SER A 401 -6.99 0.78 13.27
CA SER A 401 -7.33 0.26 11.94
C SER A 401 -8.83 0.05 11.70
N LEU A 402 -9.66 0.15 12.74
CA LEU A 402 -11.13 0.20 12.61
C LEU A 402 -11.61 1.59 12.14
N ILE A 403 -10.90 2.64 12.56
CA ILE A 403 -11.19 4.03 12.21
C ILE A 403 -10.55 4.37 10.86
N LEU A 404 -9.27 4.03 10.71
CA LEU A 404 -8.44 4.31 9.56
C LEU A 404 -8.44 3.12 8.61
N HIS A 405 -8.88 3.34 7.38
CA HIS A 405 -8.92 2.24 6.43
C HIS A 405 -8.98 2.70 4.98
N ASN A 406 -8.35 1.95 4.10
CA ASN A 406 -8.46 2.24 2.68
C ASN A 406 -9.91 1.97 2.21
N SER A 407 -10.50 2.97 1.54
CA SER A 407 -11.89 2.97 1.09
C SER A 407 -12.00 3.31 -0.39
N LYS A 408 -13.10 2.92 -1.05
CA LYS A 408 -13.31 3.19 -2.48
C LYS A 408 -13.35 4.71 -2.76
N PRO A 409 -12.91 5.15 -3.94
CA PRO A 409 -13.05 6.54 -4.36
C PRO A 409 -14.55 6.91 -4.47
N VAL A 410 -14.87 8.15 -4.12
CA VAL A 410 -16.26 8.69 -4.10
C VAL A 410 -16.52 9.57 -5.34
N GLY A 411 -15.47 9.94 -6.08
CA GLY A 411 -15.55 11.01 -7.09
C GLY A 411 -15.69 12.39 -6.43
N HIS A 412 -15.52 13.47 -7.21
CA HIS A 412 -15.58 14.88 -6.74
C HIS A 412 -14.37 15.34 -5.91
N GLN A 413 -13.17 15.30 -6.51
CA GLN A 413 -11.91 15.70 -5.87
C GLN A 413 -11.91 17.14 -5.31
N ASP A 414 -12.56 18.08 -5.99
CA ASP A 414 -12.57 19.50 -5.59
C ASP A 414 -13.48 19.76 -4.39
N LEU A 415 -14.68 19.18 -4.40
CA LEU A 415 -15.62 19.26 -3.28
C LEU A 415 -15.03 18.63 -2.02
N VAL A 416 -14.45 17.43 -2.14
CA VAL A 416 -13.81 16.74 -1.01
C VAL A 416 -12.65 17.56 -0.46
N GLY A 417 -11.82 18.17 -1.32
CA GLY A 417 -10.72 19.03 -0.87
C GLY A 417 -11.16 20.32 -0.19
N LEU A 418 -12.28 20.94 -0.63
CA LEU A 418 -12.87 22.10 0.03
C LEU A 418 -13.40 21.72 1.42
N VAL A 419 -14.12 20.59 1.53
CA VAL A 419 -14.62 20.09 2.82
C VAL A 419 -13.45 19.79 3.78
N ILE A 420 -12.36 19.19 3.29
CA ILE A 420 -11.16 18.95 4.10
C ILE A 420 -10.55 20.27 4.60
N SER A 421 -10.51 21.31 3.75
CA SER A 421 -10.02 22.64 4.14
C SER A 421 -10.84 23.24 5.29
N ILE A 422 -12.17 23.16 5.20
CA ILE A 422 -13.08 23.64 6.26
C ILE A 422 -12.82 22.88 7.55
N LEU A 423 -12.77 21.54 7.48
CA LEU A 423 -12.58 20.71 8.66
C LEU A 423 -11.22 20.91 9.31
N LEU A 424 -10.17 21.12 8.51
CA LEU A 424 -8.81 21.35 9.00
C LEU A 424 -8.72 22.67 9.79
N LEU A 425 -9.37 23.72 9.29
CA LEU A 425 -9.48 25.00 10.01
C LEU A 425 -10.35 24.86 11.27
N ALA A 426 -11.47 24.14 11.18
CA ALA A 426 -12.34 23.89 12.32
C ALA A 426 -11.62 23.09 13.43
N ASP A 427 -10.81 22.09 13.07
CA ASP A 427 -10.00 21.31 14.02
C ASP A 427 -8.97 22.20 14.71
N PHE A 428 -8.26 23.04 13.96
CA PHE A 428 -7.32 23.99 14.53
C PHE A 428 -7.99 24.97 15.51
N SER A 429 -9.14 25.54 15.14
CA SER A 429 -9.90 26.43 16.01
C SER A 429 -10.41 25.72 17.27
N LEU A 430 -10.93 24.50 17.15
CA LEU A 430 -11.38 23.73 18.30
C LEU A 430 -10.21 23.31 19.21
N VAL A 431 -9.04 22.97 18.65
CA VAL A 431 -7.82 22.70 19.43
C VAL A 431 -7.44 23.95 20.23
N LEU A 432 -7.44 25.13 19.61
CA LEU A 432 -7.16 26.39 20.30
C LEU A 432 -8.17 26.68 21.42
N LEU A 433 -9.46 26.45 21.17
CA LEU A 433 -10.52 26.61 22.19
C LEU A 433 -10.35 25.61 23.34
N THR A 434 -9.99 24.35 23.07
CA THR A 434 -9.68 23.39 24.14
C THR A 434 -8.46 23.78 24.94
N PHE A 435 -7.42 24.34 24.31
CA PHE A 435 -6.27 24.85 25.06
C PHE A 435 -6.63 26.05 25.93
N LEU A 436 -7.45 26.97 25.44
CA LEU A 436 -7.94 28.09 26.22
C LEU A 436 -8.80 27.61 27.41
N GLN A 437 -9.62 26.58 27.18
CA GLN A 437 -10.40 25.94 28.23
C GLN A 437 -9.51 25.29 29.30
N LEU A 438 -8.53 24.47 28.89
CA LEU A 438 -7.60 23.83 29.83
C LEU A 438 -6.73 24.85 30.57
N TYR A 439 -6.31 25.92 29.90
CA TYR A 439 -5.58 27.04 30.50
C TYR A 439 -6.39 27.70 31.62
N SER A 440 -7.70 27.82 31.45
CA SER A 440 -8.58 28.36 32.49
C SER A 440 -8.69 27.44 33.72
N TYR A 441 -8.39 26.15 33.57
CA TYR A 441 -8.33 25.19 34.67
C TYR A 441 -6.96 25.17 35.35
N SER A 442 -5.89 24.92 34.58
CA SER A 442 -4.52 24.84 35.07
C SER A 442 -3.50 24.81 33.92
N MET A 443 -2.34 25.44 34.13
CA MET A 443 -1.18 25.28 33.23
C MET A 443 -0.68 23.84 33.15
N ALA A 444 -0.82 23.08 34.25
CA ALA A 444 -0.36 21.70 34.29
C ALA A 444 -1.14 20.82 33.30
N ASP A 445 -2.44 21.06 33.13
CA ASP A 445 -3.28 20.31 32.19
C ASP A 445 -2.92 20.60 30.73
N VAL A 446 -2.59 21.85 30.42
CA VAL A 446 -2.10 22.25 29.09
C VAL A 446 -0.80 21.51 28.77
N LEU A 447 0.16 21.49 29.71
CA LEU A 447 1.42 20.77 29.53
C LEU A 447 1.20 19.26 29.44
N LEU A 448 0.30 18.70 30.25
CA LEU A 448 -0.05 17.27 30.21
C LEU A 448 -0.57 16.88 28.82
N VAL A 449 -1.58 17.59 28.31
CA VAL A 449 -2.16 17.32 26.98
C VAL A 449 -1.15 17.52 25.85
N LEU A 450 -0.21 18.46 26.00
CA LEU A 450 0.85 18.69 25.02
C LEU A 450 1.93 17.60 25.03
N PHE A 451 2.31 17.07 26.20
CA PHE A 451 3.47 16.19 26.36
C PHE A 451 3.15 14.69 26.46
N VAL A 452 1.90 14.27 26.69
CA VAL A 452 1.54 12.84 26.71
C VAL A 452 1.91 12.15 25.40
N LEU A 453 1.50 12.73 24.27
CA LEU A 453 2.09 12.45 22.96
C LEU A 453 2.55 13.79 22.38
N PRO A 454 3.87 14.06 22.41
CA PRO A 454 4.41 15.36 22.04
C PRO A 454 3.99 15.75 20.62
N LEU A 455 3.50 16.98 20.46
CA LEU A 455 3.10 17.58 19.18
C LEU A 455 1.94 16.88 18.45
N ALA A 456 1.38 15.80 18.99
CA ALA A 456 0.36 15.01 18.30
C ALA A 456 -0.95 15.81 18.08
N ILE A 457 -1.32 16.70 19.00
CA ILE A 457 -2.53 17.53 18.86
C ILE A 457 -2.35 18.75 17.94
N LEU A 458 -1.11 19.23 17.75
CA LEU A 458 -0.79 20.41 16.93
C LEU A 458 -0.35 20.07 15.50
N SER A 459 0.28 18.92 15.30
CA SER A 459 0.82 18.44 14.02
C SER A 459 -0.21 18.09 12.92
N PRO A 460 -1.50 17.74 13.19
CA PRO A 460 -2.46 17.43 12.13
C PRO A 460 -2.69 18.63 11.20
N PHE A 461 -2.75 19.85 11.73
CA PHE A 461 -2.96 21.07 10.94
C PHE A 461 -1.85 21.32 9.90
N PRO A 462 -0.56 21.43 10.25
CA PRO A 462 0.50 21.61 9.26
C PRO A 462 0.65 20.41 8.32
N ALA A 463 0.43 19.18 8.82
CA ALA A 463 0.46 17.98 7.98
C ALA A 463 -0.64 17.99 6.92
N GLY A 464 -1.86 18.39 7.29
CA GLY A 464 -2.99 18.46 6.37
C GLY A 464 -2.87 19.59 5.35
N ILE A 465 -2.33 20.75 5.73
CA ILE A 465 -1.99 21.83 4.78
C ILE A 465 -0.95 21.33 3.77
N ASN A 466 0.13 20.71 4.24
CA ASN A 466 1.16 20.17 3.36
C ASN A 466 0.60 19.11 2.40
N ALA A 467 -0.33 18.26 2.86
CA ALA A 467 -1.01 17.31 2.00
C ALA A 467 -1.87 18.01 0.92
N LEU A 468 -2.63 19.03 1.30
CA LEU A 468 -3.55 19.76 0.42
C LEU A 468 -2.84 20.54 -0.69
N PHE A 469 -1.67 21.12 -0.39
CA PHE A 469 -0.87 21.93 -1.32
C PHE A 469 0.23 21.15 -2.06
N SER A 470 0.39 19.86 -1.78
CA SER A 470 1.42 19.07 -2.46
C SER A 470 1.05 18.73 -3.90
N HIS A 471 2.03 18.87 -4.79
CA HIS A 471 1.88 18.55 -6.22
C HIS A 471 2.05 17.05 -6.49
N GLY A 472 1.24 16.54 -7.41
CA GLY A 472 1.29 15.17 -7.92
C GLY A 472 0.49 14.17 -7.08
N PRO A 473 -0.37 13.32 -7.70
CA PRO A 473 -1.33 12.46 -7.00
C PRO A 473 -0.67 11.47 -6.04
N ARG A 474 0.51 10.92 -6.39
CA ARG A 474 1.23 9.96 -5.54
C ARG A 474 1.85 10.59 -4.30
N ARG A 475 2.44 11.78 -4.45
CA ARG A 475 3.08 12.50 -3.33
C ARG A 475 2.02 13.04 -2.37
N SER A 476 0.93 13.57 -2.91
CA SER A 476 -0.19 14.06 -2.11
C SER A 476 -0.91 12.94 -1.36
N ALA A 477 -1.13 11.78 -1.99
CA ALA A 477 -1.68 10.60 -1.32
C ALA A 477 -0.81 10.16 -0.13
N GLY A 478 0.52 10.10 -0.31
CA GLY A 478 1.46 9.77 0.76
C GLY A 478 1.43 10.77 1.93
N LEU A 479 1.34 12.07 1.64
CA LEU A 479 1.25 13.11 2.68
C LEU A 479 -0.12 13.12 3.38
N ALA A 480 -1.20 12.88 2.65
CA ALA A 480 -2.56 12.77 3.20
C ALA A 480 -2.69 11.56 4.13
N ARG A 481 -2.05 10.44 3.80
CA ARG A 481 -1.89 9.27 4.67
C ARG A 481 -1.17 9.64 5.98
N VAL A 482 -0.06 10.38 5.91
CA VAL A 482 0.66 10.86 7.11
C VAL A 482 -0.19 11.81 7.94
N TYR A 483 -0.95 12.71 7.32
CA TYR A 483 -1.94 13.55 8.01
C TYR A 483 -2.98 12.71 8.75
N ALA A 484 -3.53 11.67 8.11
CA ALA A 484 -4.51 10.78 8.74
C ALA A 484 -3.94 10.08 9.98
N LEU A 485 -2.66 9.67 9.94
CA LEU A 485 -1.99 9.09 11.11
C LEU A 485 -1.85 10.11 12.24
N TRP A 486 -1.39 11.33 11.95
CA TRP A 486 -1.30 12.39 12.97
C TRP A 486 -2.67 12.67 13.59
N ASN A 487 -3.70 12.77 12.76
CA ASN A 487 -5.07 13.00 13.22
C ASN A 487 -5.55 11.90 14.18
N ILE A 488 -5.30 10.63 13.88
CA ILE A 488 -5.71 9.53 14.77
C ILE A 488 -4.86 9.45 16.03
N THR A 489 -3.54 9.66 15.94
CA THR A 489 -2.71 9.70 17.15
C THR A 489 -3.13 10.82 18.10
N SER A 490 -3.62 11.94 17.56
CA SER A 490 -4.10 13.06 18.36
C SER A 490 -5.36 12.76 19.17
N LEU A 491 -6.11 11.69 18.85
CA LEU A 491 -7.26 11.25 19.66
C LEU A 491 -6.85 10.90 21.10
N VAL A 492 -5.64 10.37 21.31
CA VAL A 492 -5.14 10.08 22.66
C VAL A 492 -5.05 11.37 23.48
N ASN A 493 -4.53 12.46 22.91
CA ASN A 493 -4.45 13.76 23.58
C ASN A 493 -5.84 14.33 23.86
N VAL A 494 -6.81 14.13 22.95
CA VAL A 494 -8.21 14.55 23.16
C VAL A 494 -8.85 13.78 24.32
N VAL A 495 -8.59 12.47 24.43
CA VAL A 495 -9.06 11.67 25.57
C VAL A 495 -8.43 12.15 26.88
N VAL A 496 -7.15 12.51 26.87
CA VAL A 496 -6.51 13.10 28.06
C VAL A 496 -7.15 14.43 28.42
N ALA A 497 -7.45 15.30 27.44
CA ALA A 497 -8.15 16.55 27.68
C ALA A 497 -9.54 16.33 28.31
N LEU A 498 -10.28 15.31 27.86
CA LEU A 498 -11.55 14.89 28.48
C LEU A 498 -11.36 14.46 29.94
N ILE A 499 -10.31 13.68 30.23
CA ILE A 499 -10.00 13.23 31.60
C ILE A 499 -9.65 14.43 32.49
N CYS A 500 -8.83 15.36 32.02
CA CYS A 500 -8.52 16.60 32.74
C CYS A 500 -9.79 17.38 33.07
N GLY A 501 -10.66 17.62 32.07
CA GLY A 501 -11.94 18.28 32.27
C GLY A 501 -12.83 17.57 33.29
N PHE A 502 -12.89 16.24 33.24
CA PHE A 502 -13.67 15.43 34.18
C PHE A 502 -13.12 15.50 35.62
N VAL A 503 -11.80 15.41 35.80
CA VAL A 503 -11.14 15.51 37.11
C VAL A 503 -11.39 16.88 37.72
N HIS A 504 -11.28 17.95 36.92
CA HIS A 504 -11.57 19.31 37.37
C HIS A 504 -13.05 19.49 37.74
N TYR A 505 -13.99 18.98 36.93
CA TYR A 505 -15.41 19.01 37.25
C TYR A 505 -15.72 18.30 38.59
N LYS A 506 -15.14 17.11 38.81
CA LYS A 506 -15.30 16.37 40.06
C LYS A 506 -14.64 17.06 41.27
N SER A 507 -13.55 17.80 41.04
CA SER A 507 -12.88 18.57 42.09
C SER A 507 -13.70 19.81 42.49
N SER A 508 -14.27 20.52 41.51
CA SER A 508 -15.10 21.71 41.74
C SER A 508 -16.42 21.37 42.45
N THR A 509 -17.08 20.27 42.08
CA THR A 509 -18.30 19.79 42.75
C THR A 509 -18.07 19.42 44.22
N LYS A 510 -16.86 18.96 44.59
CA LYS A 510 -16.49 18.71 45.99
C LYS A 510 -16.25 19.99 46.81
N ARG A 511 -15.86 21.10 46.18
CA ARG A 511 -15.61 22.38 46.87
C ARG A 511 -16.89 23.16 47.18
N HIS A 512 -17.98 22.89 46.47
CA HIS A 512 -19.30 23.50 46.71
C HIS A 512 -20.34 22.43 47.03
N PRO A 513 -20.44 21.96 48.29
CA PRO A 513 -21.38 20.90 48.68
C PRO A 513 -22.86 21.34 48.75
N SER A 514 -23.21 22.53 48.24
CA SER A 514 -24.54 23.13 48.42
C SER A 514 -25.30 23.39 47.12
N THR A 515 -25.45 22.39 46.26
CA THR A 515 -26.55 22.35 45.27
C THR A 515 -26.95 20.90 44.98
N GLN A 516 -28.26 20.69 44.85
CA GLN A 516 -28.93 19.39 44.79
C GLN A 516 -28.40 18.47 43.68
N PRO A 517 -28.39 17.14 43.88
CA PRO A 517 -28.14 16.20 42.81
C PRO A 517 -29.40 16.13 41.93
N TRP A 518 -29.24 16.32 40.62
CA TRP A 518 -30.28 16.22 39.58
C TRP A 518 -31.20 17.43 39.39
N ASN A 519 -30.65 18.51 38.83
CA ASN A 519 -31.37 19.28 37.83
C ASN A 519 -30.47 19.41 36.59
N LEU A 520 -30.83 18.70 35.52
CA LEU A 520 -30.27 18.87 34.18
C LEU A 520 -30.81 20.19 33.60
N GLY A 521 -30.47 21.31 34.23
CA GLY A 521 -30.92 22.65 33.89
C GLY A 521 -29.72 23.53 33.63
N THR A 522 -29.36 23.67 32.34
CA THR A 522 -28.78 24.85 31.66
C THR A 522 -27.63 25.69 32.26
N ASP A 523 -27.09 25.36 33.44
CA ASP A 523 -25.96 26.07 34.09
C ASP A 523 -24.77 25.12 34.42
N GLU A 524 -24.76 23.89 33.89
CA GLU A 524 -23.75 22.88 34.25
C GLU A 524 -22.62 22.73 33.21
N SER A 525 -21.48 23.36 33.51
CA SER A 525 -20.11 23.05 33.10
C SER A 525 -19.91 22.41 31.70
N GLY A 526 -19.69 23.26 30.69
CA GLY A 526 -19.32 22.86 29.31
C GLY A 526 -17.92 22.22 29.16
N TRP A 527 -17.40 21.53 30.18
CA TRP A 527 -16.06 20.90 30.19
C TRP A 527 -15.89 19.82 29.10
N TRP A 528 -16.98 19.14 28.75
CA TRP A 528 -16.98 18.06 27.77
C TRP A 528 -17.23 18.55 26.34
N LEU A 529 -17.78 19.76 26.14
CA LEU A 529 -18.28 20.21 24.84
C LEU A 529 -17.18 20.27 23.77
N PHE A 530 -16.08 20.99 24.03
CA PHE A 530 -15.01 21.15 23.04
C PHE A 530 -14.22 19.85 22.81
N PRO A 531 -13.81 19.08 23.84
CA PRO A 531 -13.11 17.82 23.59
C PRO A 531 -13.97 16.73 22.93
N THR A 532 -15.28 16.64 23.23
CA THR A 532 -16.18 15.72 22.50
C THR A 532 -16.40 16.17 21.06
N GLY A 533 -16.54 17.48 20.83
CA GLY A 533 -16.60 18.06 19.48
C GLY A 533 -15.33 17.74 18.66
N LEU A 534 -14.14 17.87 19.27
CA LEU A 534 -12.88 17.45 18.65
C LEU A 534 -12.85 15.96 18.33
N MET A 535 -13.27 15.11 19.26
CA MET A 535 -13.28 13.66 19.02
C MET A 535 -14.15 13.29 17.82
N LEU A 536 -15.36 13.87 17.73
CA LEU A 536 -16.28 13.65 16.61
C LEU A 536 -15.71 14.20 15.30
N LEU A 537 -15.15 15.42 15.33
CA LEU A 537 -14.54 16.05 14.17
C LEU A 537 -13.37 15.22 13.62
N LYS A 538 -12.49 14.72 14.49
CA LYS A 538 -11.34 13.89 14.10
C LYS A 538 -11.77 12.56 13.49
N CYS A 539 -12.83 11.93 14.00
CA CYS A 539 -13.40 10.73 13.40
C CYS A 539 -13.98 11.00 12.00
N ILE A 540 -14.68 12.11 11.81
CA ILE A 540 -15.19 12.53 10.50
C ILE A 540 -14.04 12.83 9.53
N GLN A 541 -13.02 13.56 10.00
CA GLN A 541 -11.82 13.86 9.21
C GLN A 541 -11.12 12.58 8.76
N ALA A 542 -10.95 11.59 9.63
CA ALA A 542 -10.31 10.32 9.25
C ALA A 542 -11.01 9.67 8.04
N ARG A 543 -12.36 9.65 8.03
CA ARG A 543 -13.14 9.07 6.92
C ARG A 543 -13.04 9.87 5.63
N LEU A 544 -13.08 11.20 5.72
CA LEU A 544 -12.99 12.08 4.55
C LEU A 544 -11.60 12.05 3.93
N VAL A 545 -10.56 11.95 4.76
CA VAL A 545 -9.18 11.78 4.29
C VAL A 545 -9.01 10.43 3.61
N ASP A 546 -9.60 9.36 4.13
CA ASP A 546 -9.58 8.05 3.46
C ASP A 546 -10.20 8.11 2.05
N TRP A 547 -11.31 8.84 1.89
CA TRP A 547 -11.93 9.09 0.57
C TRP A 547 -11.04 9.93 -0.35
N HIS A 548 -10.40 10.97 0.20
CA HIS A 548 -9.49 11.80 -0.57
C HIS A 548 -8.26 11.03 -1.05
N VAL A 549 -7.65 10.22 -0.19
CA VAL A 549 -6.55 9.32 -0.55
C VAL A 549 -7.01 8.33 -1.62
N GLY A 550 -8.23 7.80 -1.52
CA GLY A 550 -8.82 6.94 -2.55
C GLY A 550 -8.94 7.61 -3.91
N ASN A 551 -9.42 8.85 -3.95
CA ASN A 551 -9.54 9.63 -5.20
C ASN A 551 -8.17 9.97 -5.81
N LEU A 552 -7.15 10.23 -4.98
CA LEU A 552 -5.79 10.53 -5.46
C LEU A 552 -5.06 9.31 -6.02
N GLU A 553 -5.26 8.14 -5.42
CA GLU A 553 -4.57 6.91 -5.82
C GLU A 553 -5.23 6.21 -7.01
N ILE A 554 -6.55 6.33 -7.14
CA ILE A 554 -7.34 5.69 -8.20
C ILE A 554 -8.07 6.76 -8.98
N GLN A 555 -7.50 7.11 -10.14
CA GLN A 555 -8.08 8.09 -11.06
C GLN A 555 -9.16 7.46 -11.93
N ASP A 556 -8.96 6.24 -12.40
CA ASP A 556 -9.95 5.52 -13.20
C ASP A 556 -10.92 4.73 -12.31
N GLN A 557 -12.18 5.16 -12.32
CA GLN A 557 -13.26 4.54 -11.55
C GLN A 557 -13.80 3.26 -12.20
N ALA A 558 -13.60 3.05 -13.50
CA ALA A 558 -14.07 1.86 -14.20
C ALA A 558 -13.42 0.57 -13.66
N VAL A 559 -12.28 0.72 -12.98
CA VAL A 559 -11.57 -0.35 -12.26
C VAL A 559 -12.43 -1.00 -11.15
N TYR A 560 -13.43 -0.28 -10.62
CA TYR A 560 -14.38 -0.80 -9.63
C TYR A 560 -15.72 -1.26 -10.23
N SER A 561 -15.84 -1.30 -11.56
CA SER A 561 -17.03 -1.82 -12.22
C SER A 561 -17.32 -3.26 -11.78
N LYS A 562 -18.60 -3.58 -11.55
CA LYS A 562 -19.04 -4.96 -11.31
C LYS A 562 -19.19 -5.76 -12.59
N ASP A 563 -19.40 -5.06 -13.71
CA ASP A 563 -19.58 -5.67 -15.02
C ASP A 563 -18.21 -5.82 -15.69
N PRO A 564 -17.79 -7.06 -16.00
CA PRO A 564 -16.47 -7.32 -16.57
C PRO A 564 -16.31 -6.69 -17.95
N ASN A 565 -17.40 -6.59 -18.73
CA ASN A 565 -17.36 -5.96 -20.05
C ASN A 565 -17.01 -4.47 -19.96
N ILE A 566 -17.57 -3.74 -19.00
CA ILE A 566 -17.26 -2.32 -18.79
C ILE A 566 -15.83 -2.15 -18.28
N PHE A 567 -15.37 -3.07 -17.42
CA PHE A 567 -14.00 -3.05 -16.89
C PHE A 567 -12.95 -3.19 -18.00
N TRP A 568 -13.19 -4.03 -19.02
CA TRP A 568 -12.24 -4.29 -20.11
C TRP A 568 -12.37 -3.31 -21.30
N GLN A 569 -13.45 -2.55 -21.41
CA GLN A 569 -13.69 -1.60 -22.52
C GLN A 569 -13.07 -0.22 -22.31
N SER A 570 -12.81 0.16 -21.05
CA SER A 570 -12.12 1.38 -20.63
C SER A 570 -10.61 1.20 -20.64
#